data_AF-A0A7Y1ZL94-F1
#
_entry.id   AF-A0A7Y1ZL94-F1
#
_cell.length_a   1.000
_cell.length_b   1.000
_cell.length_c   1.000
_cell.angle_alpha   90.00
_cell.angle_beta   90.00
_cell.angle_gamma   90.00
#
_symmetry.space_group_name_H-M   'P 1'
#
loop_
_entity.id
_entity.type
_entity.pdbx_description
1 polymer ?
#
loop_
_entity_poly.entity_id
_entity_poly.type
_entity_poly.pdbx_seq_one_letter_code
_entity_poly.pdbx_strand_id
1 'polypeptide(L)'
;GNADVDYVRQLPPHKAFHIIRDPRDIVISAYYSHRYSHATDGWPELTQYRELLKSMTEEEGLLEEIRFRSRSFKHLESWDFDNPDIHEIRFEEFVKADAKTLIGAFDFLGLLDNSDYNFGKRTKGIYREFAAFLRANTPVSIPRSLLGDTMSVPDFFAITWRNRFAAKSRGRKEDTANVRSHYRKGQSGEWSDVFTSEHKDLFKSLYPGLVPRLGYEDDDNW
;
A
#
# COMPACT_ATOMS: atom_id res chain seq x y z
N GLY A 1 4.48 -0.08 -8.45
CA GLY A 1 5.46 1.02 -8.51
C GLY A 1 5.25 1.94 -7.32
N ASN A 2 6.04 3.02 -7.25
CA ASN A 2 5.90 4.09 -6.25
C ASN A 2 5.47 5.39 -6.93
N ALA A 3 4.96 6.35 -6.15
CA ALA A 3 4.51 7.64 -6.66
C ALA A 3 5.67 8.42 -7.30
N ASP A 4 5.43 8.97 -8.49
CA ASP A 4 6.41 9.74 -9.25
C ASP A 4 6.22 11.23 -8.93
N VAL A 5 7.18 11.83 -8.24
CA VAL A 5 7.10 13.23 -7.79
C VAL A 5 7.01 14.21 -8.96
N ASP A 6 7.66 13.90 -10.09
CA ASP A 6 7.66 14.78 -11.26
C ASP A 6 6.31 14.77 -11.95
N TYR A 7 5.60 13.64 -11.92
CA TYR A 7 4.21 13.56 -12.35
C TYR A 7 3.28 14.34 -11.41
N VAL A 8 3.44 14.16 -10.09
CA VAL A 8 2.60 14.81 -9.07
C VAL A 8 2.69 16.33 -9.16
N ARG A 9 3.89 16.88 -9.40
CA ARG A 9 4.12 18.32 -9.59
C ARG A 9 3.39 18.94 -10.78
N GLN A 10 2.97 18.12 -11.75
CA GLN A 10 2.23 18.59 -12.94
C GLN A 10 0.71 18.64 -12.72
N LEU A 11 0.23 18.08 -11.60
CA LEU A 11 -1.19 18.09 -11.27
C LEU A 11 -1.62 19.49 -10.78
N PRO A 12 -2.89 19.88 -10.95
CA PRO A 12 -3.45 21.07 -10.29
C PRO A 12 -3.26 20.99 -8.76
N PRO A 13 -3.36 22.12 -8.03
CA PRO A 13 -3.29 22.11 -6.56
C PRO A 13 -4.24 21.06 -5.97
N HIS A 14 -3.70 20.19 -5.12
CA HIS A 14 -4.40 19.03 -4.60
C HIS A 14 -3.92 18.70 -3.19
N LYS A 15 -4.79 18.04 -2.41
CA LYS A 15 -4.39 17.32 -1.21
C LYS A 15 -4.36 15.83 -1.50
N ALA A 16 -3.38 15.13 -0.97
CA ALA A 16 -3.23 13.69 -1.11
C ALA A 16 -2.78 13.06 0.21
N PHE A 17 -2.84 11.73 0.27
CA PHE A 17 -2.01 10.98 1.21
C PHE A 17 -1.09 10.07 0.40
N HIS A 18 0.09 9.79 0.95
CA HIS A 18 1.08 8.92 0.36
C HIS A 18 1.43 7.83 1.38
N ILE A 19 1.48 6.58 0.92
CA ILE A 19 1.79 5.44 1.78
C ILE A 19 3.16 4.90 1.39
N ILE A 20 4.09 4.92 2.34
CA ILE A 20 5.42 4.31 2.18
C ILE A 20 5.52 3.02 2.99
N ARG A 21 6.47 2.18 2.62
CA ARG A 21 6.81 0.94 3.34
C ARG A 21 8.32 0.79 3.35
N ASP A 22 8.87 0.13 4.37
CA ASP A 22 10.30 -0.19 4.43
C ASP A 22 10.74 -0.82 3.09
N PRO A 23 11.68 -0.20 2.36
CA PRO A 23 12.04 -0.65 1.03
C PRO A 23 12.64 -2.06 1.03
N ARG A 24 13.19 -2.53 2.16
CA ARG A 24 13.70 -3.91 2.33
C ARG A 24 12.54 -4.90 2.38
N ASP A 25 11.48 -4.59 3.13
CA ASP A 25 10.24 -5.39 3.13
C ASP A 25 9.49 -5.33 1.79
N ILE A 26 9.61 -4.21 1.05
CA ILE A 26 9.09 -4.11 -0.32
C ILE A 26 9.74 -5.17 -1.23
N VAL A 27 11.07 -5.37 -1.16
CA VAL A 27 11.78 -6.38 -1.97
C VAL A 27 11.17 -7.76 -1.73
N ILE A 28 11.07 -8.19 -0.47
CA ILE A 28 10.59 -9.52 -0.12
C ILE A 28 9.14 -9.71 -0.58
N SER A 29 8.31 -8.71 -0.30
CA SER A 29 6.91 -8.73 -0.71
C SER A 29 6.77 -8.80 -2.23
N ALA A 30 7.60 -8.06 -2.96
CA ALA A 30 7.59 -8.03 -4.42
C ALA A 30 8.09 -9.35 -5.01
N TYR A 31 9.20 -9.90 -4.51
CA TYR A 31 9.75 -11.18 -4.95
C TYR A 31 8.70 -12.31 -4.89
N TYR A 32 8.06 -12.52 -3.74
CA TYR A 32 7.02 -13.55 -3.62
C TYR A 32 5.80 -13.25 -4.50
N SER A 33 5.41 -11.97 -4.61
CA SER A 33 4.29 -11.56 -5.45
C SER A 33 4.58 -11.82 -6.93
N HIS A 34 5.72 -11.36 -7.45
CA HIS A 34 6.15 -11.56 -8.83
C HIS A 34 6.32 -13.05 -9.14
N ARG A 35 6.89 -13.84 -8.22
CA ARG A 35 7.11 -15.28 -8.41
C ARG A 35 5.82 -16.10 -8.41
N TYR A 36 4.82 -15.75 -7.59
CA TYR A 36 3.68 -16.64 -7.33
C TYR A 36 2.28 -16.09 -7.58
N SER A 37 2.01 -14.81 -7.31
CA SER A 37 0.61 -14.35 -7.18
C SER A 37 0.22 -13.17 -8.05
N HIS A 38 1.15 -12.31 -8.45
CA HIS A 38 0.83 -11.10 -9.20
C HIS A 38 0.21 -11.43 -10.56
N ALA A 39 -0.92 -10.80 -10.91
CA ALA A 39 -1.46 -10.98 -12.25
C ALA A 39 -0.46 -10.47 -13.31
N THR A 40 -0.27 -11.23 -14.37
CA THR A 40 0.57 -10.83 -15.51
C THR A 40 -0.22 -10.10 -16.59
N ASP A 41 -1.55 -10.06 -16.44
CA ASP A 41 -2.43 -9.36 -17.37
C ASP A 41 -2.09 -7.86 -17.38
N GLY A 42 -1.77 -7.33 -18.56
CA GLY A 42 -1.36 -5.94 -18.71
C GLY A 42 0.11 -5.66 -18.37
N TRP A 43 0.92 -6.67 -18.05
CA TRP A 43 2.37 -6.53 -17.86
C TRP A 43 3.14 -7.72 -18.46
N PRO A 44 3.31 -7.78 -19.79
CA PRO A 44 3.96 -8.89 -20.48
C PRO A 44 5.38 -9.19 -19.99
N GLU A 45 6.15 -8.16 -19.66
CA GLU A 45 7.53 -8.26 -19.16
C GLU A 45 7.60 -9.04 -17.84
N LEU A 46 6.58 -8.91 -16.98
CA LEU A 46 6.49 -9.67 -15.74
C LEU A 46 6.39 -11.18 -15.97
N THR A 47 5.83 -11.62 -17.11
CA THR A 47 5.75 -13.05 -17.44
C THR A 47 7.14 -13.66 -17.59
N GLN A 48 8.01 -12.99 -18.36
CA GLN A 48 9.38 -13.47 -18.57
C GLN A 48 10.19 -13.39 -17.27
N TYR A 49 10.03 -12.28 -16.55
CA TYR A 49 10.69 -12.08 -15.26
C TYR A 49 10.28 -13.10 -14.20
N ARG A 50 9.00 -13.51 -14.18
CA ARG A 50 8.53 -14.60 -13.31
C ARG A 50 9.21 -15.93 -13.60
N GLU A 51 9.39 -16.28 -14.87
CA GLU A 51 10.07 -17.53 -15.24
C GLU A 51 11.55 -17.50 -14.85
N LEU A 52 12.20 -16.33 -14.97
CA LEU A 52 13.54 -16.10 -14.45
C LEU A 52 13.60 -16.29 -12.92
N LEU A 53 12.69 -15.65 -12.17
CA LEU A 53 12.65 -15.83 -10.72
C LEU A 53 12.42 -17.31 -10.35
N LYS A 54 11.56 -18.03 -11.09
CA LYS A 54 11.30 -19.46 -10.82
C LYS A 54 12.52 -20.35 -11.02
N SER A 55 13.46 -20.00 -11.90
CA SER A 55 14.70 -20.77 -12.13
C SER A 55 15.80 -20.47 -11.11
N MET A 56 15.65 -19.42 -10.29
CA MET A 56 16.59 -19.01 -9.26
C MET A 56 16.25 -19.63 -7.88
N THR A 57 17.28 -19.77 -7.05
CA THR A 57 17.10 -19.94 -5.60
C THR A 57 16.43 -18.70 -4.99
N GLU A 58 16.01 -18.80 -3.72
CA GLU A 58 15.41 -17.65 -3.05
C GLU A 58 16.40 -16.49 -2.87
N GLU A 59 17.64 -16.81 -2.49
CA GLU A 59 18.71 -15.82 -2.32
C GLU A 59 19.01 -15.11 -3.65
N GLU A 60 19.26 -15.86 -4.73
CA GLU A 60 19.50 -15.27 -6.06
C GLU A 60 18.31 -14.44 -6.55
N GLY A 61 17.08 -14.92 -6.32
CA GLY A 61 15.87 -14.23 -6.74
C GLY A 61 15.63 -12.92 -5.98
N LEU A 62 16.01 -12.84 -4.71
CA LEU A 62 15.95 -11.61 -3.93
C LEU A 62 17.01 -10.60 -4.38
N LEU A 63 18.24 -11.03 -4.70
CA LEU A 63 19.25 -10.16 -5.32
C LEU A 63 18.76 -9.57 -6.64
N GLU A 64 18.13 -10.39 -7.48
CA GLU A 64 17.55 -9.94 -8.74
C GLU A 64 16.40 -8.95 -8.51
N GLU A 65 15.53 -9.21 -7.53
CA GLU A 65 14.44 -8.28 -7.18
C GLU A 65 14.96 -6.94 -6.68
N ILE A 66 16.06 -6.90 -5.91
CA ILE A 66 16.72 -5.63 -5.52
C ILE A 66 17.08 -4.79 -6.76
N ARG A 67 17.61 -5.42 -7.81
CA ARG A 67 18.01 -4.74 -9.06
C ARG A 67 16.79 -4.30 -9.87
N PHE A 68 15.82 -5.19 -10.01
CA PHE A 68 14.58 -4.95 -10.78
C PHE A 68 13.79 -3.75 -10.26
N ARG A 69 13.88 -3.47 -8.95
CA ARG A 69 13.14 -2.40 -8.27
C ARG A 69 13.74 -1.01 -8.37
N SER A 70 14.88 -0.83 -9.07
CA SER A 70 15.60 0.45 -9.21
C SER A 70 14.72 1.67 -9.47
N ARG A 71 13.81 1.60 -10.45
CA ARG A 71 12.90 2.71 -10.76
C ARG A 71 11.98 3.06 -9.57
N SER A 72 11.45 2.05 -8.88
CA SER A 72 10.56 2.29 -7.74
C SER A 72 11.30 2.88 -6.54
N PHE A 73 12.55 2.48 -6.32
CA PHE A 73 13.37 3.05 -5.24
C PHE A 73 13.88 4.45 -5.56
N LYS A 74 14.19 4.76 -6.82
CA LYS A 74 14.44 6.12 -7.26
C LYS A 74 13.27 7.06 -6.96
N HIS A 75 12.03 6.60 -7.16
CA HIS A 75 10.85 7.39 -6.84
C HIS A 75 10.75 7.69 -5.33
N LEU A 76 10.97 6.70 -4.47
CA LEU A 76 11.00 6.90 -3.01
C LEU A 76 12.11 7.86 -2.58
N GLU A 77 13.30 7.70 -3.17
CA GLU A 77 14.43 8.57 -2.92
C GLU A 77 14.12 10.02 -3.32
N SER A 78 13.54 10.23 -4.49
CA SER A 78 13.24 11.57 -5.01
C SER A 78 12.02 12.24 -4.39
N TRP A 79 11.24 11.50 -3.60
CA TRP A 79 9.98 11.99 -3.06
C TRP A 79 10.19 13.18 -2.11
N ASP A 80 9.24 14.11 -2.16
CA ASP A 80 9.22 15.31 -1.32
C ASP A 80 8.35 15.07 -0.09
N PHE A 81 8.98 14.62 0.99
CA PHE A 81 8.34 14.30 2.26
C PHE A 81 7.96 15.54 3.08
N ASP A 82 8.42 16.73 2.68
CA ASP A 82 8.16 17.99 3.38
C ASP A 82 6.92 18.72 2.83
N ASN A 83 6.23 18.14 1.85
CA ASN A 83 5.06 18.75 1.24
C ASN A 83 3.85 18.76 2.20
N PRO A 84 3.37 19.94 2.64
CA PRO A 84 2.28 20.04 3.62
C PRO A 84 0.91 19.64 3.06
N ASP A 85 0.77 19.55 1.73
CA ASP A 85 -0.46 19.10 1.06
C ASP A 85 -0.49 17.58 0.85
N ILE A 86 0.52 16.86 1.34
CA ILE A 86 0.60 15.40 1.31
C ILE A 86 0.69 14.85 2.73
N HIS A 87 -0.29 14.02 3.11
CA HIS A 87 -0.24 13.29 4.37
C HIS A 87 0.51 11.97 4.22
N GLU A 88 1.71 11.89 4.81
CA GLU A 88 2.56 10.71 4.77
C GLU A 88 2.09 9.65 5.78
N ILE A 89 2.02 8.40 5.33
CA ILE A 89 1.56 7.25 6.11
C ILE A 89 2.57 6.11 5.98
N ARG A 90 2.97 5.53 7.11
CA ARG A 90 3.73 4.28 7.11
C ARG A 90 2.80 3.09 6.95
N PHE A 91 3.10 2.21 6.00
CA PHE A 91 2.36 0.98 5.77
C PHE A 91 2.30 0.11 7.02
N GLU A 92 3.35 0.14 7.83
CA GLU A 92 3.48 -0.58 9.09
C GLU A 92 2.45 -0.12 10.14
N GLU A 93 2.09 1.16 10.12
CA GLU A 93 1.02 1.72 10.96
C GLU A 93 -0.35 1.41 10.37
N PHE A 94 -0.47 1.53 9.05
CA PHE A 94 -1.70 1.25 8.32
C PHE A 94 -2.18 -0.21 8.46
N VAL A 95 -1.27 -1.20 8.39
CA VAL A 95 -1.64 -2.62 8.44
C VAL A 95 -2.08 -3.09 9.81
N LYS A 96 -1.62 -2.43 10.90
CA LYS A 96 -2.09 -2.69 12.27
C LYS A 96 -3.60 -2.40 12.47
N ALA A 97 -4.31 -2.06 11.40
CA ALA A 97 -5.73 -1.77 11.35
C ALA A 97 -6.12 -0.64 12.30
N ASP A 98 -5.20 0.31 12.52
CA ASP A 98 -5.52 1.51 13.26
C ASP A 98 -6.44 2.39 12.40
N ALA A 99 -7.74 2.30 12.67
CA ALA A 99 -8.72 3.16 12.04
C ALA A 99 -8.36 4.64 12.20
N LYS A 100 -7.57 5.00 13.21
CA LYS A 100 -7.07 6.36 13.43
C LYS A 100 -6.18 6.87 12.30
N THR A 101 -5.26 6.07 11.77
CA THR A 101 -4.38 6.47 10.64
C THR A 101 -5.23 6.78 9.40
N LEU A 102 -6.21 5.90 9.14
CA LEU A 102 -7.14 6.03 8.03
C LEU A 102 -8.11 7.21 8.20
N ILE A 103 -8.57 7.47 9.43
CA ILE A 103 -9.35 8.65 9.79
C ILE A 103 -8.53 9.91 9.54
N GLY A 104 -7.29 9.97 10.02
CA GLY A 104 -6.41 11.12 9.84
C GLY A 104 -6.21 11.46 8.36
N ALA A 105 -6.00 10.45 7.52
CA ALA A 105 -5.90 10.64 6.07
C ALA A 105 -7.19 11.20 5.46
N PHE A 106 -8.36 10.67 5.81
CA PHE A 106 -9.63 11.15 5.26
C PHE A 106 -10.02 12.53 5.81
N ASP A 107 -9.68 12.83 7.06
CA ASP A 107 -9.87 14.15 7.67
C ASP A 107 -8.97 15.20 7.00
N PHE A 108 -7.68 14.86 6.77
CA PHE A 108 -6.74 15.70 6.03
C PHE A 108 -7.25 16.09 4.63
N LEU A 109 -7.88 15.14 3.94
CA LEU A 109 -8.50 15.35 2.64
C LEU A 109 -9.85 16.11 2.72
N GLY A 110 -10.40 16.34 3.91
CA GLY A 110 -11.73 16.93 4.09
C GLY A 110 -12.88 16.01 3.68
N LEU A 111 -12.64 14.69 3.66
CA LEU A 111 -13.61 13.68 3.23
C LEU A 111 -14.46 13.12 4.39
N LEU A 112 -14.15 13.45 5.64
CA LEU A 112 -14.96 13.05 6.80
C LEU A 112 -15.99 14.12 7.16
N ASP A 113 -17.20 13.66 7.44
CA ASP A 113 -18.28 14.45 8.03
C ASP A 113 -18.31 14.20 9.54
N ASN A 114 -17.72 15.13 10.29
CA ASN A 114 -17.60 15.08 11.76
C ASN A 114 -18.78 15.76 12.48
N SER A 115 -19.85 16.14 11.79
CA SER A 115 -21.05 16.67 12.46
C SER A 115 -21.73 15.59 13.30
N ASP A 116 -22.41 15.98 14.38
CA ASP A 116 -23.20 15.07 15.22
C ASP A 116 -24.10 14.13 14.42
N TYR A 117 -24.20 12.88 14.89
CA TYR A 117 -24.95 11.81 14.24
C TYR A 117 -26.40 12.24 13.95
N ASN A 118 -26.77 12.28 12.67
CA ASN A 118 -28.11 12.63 12.20
C ASN A 118 -28.71 11.48 11.37
N PHE A 119 -29.90 11.02 11.74
CA PHE A 119 -30.65 9.96 11.06
C PHE A 119 -30.84 10.23 9.55
N GLY A 120 -31.01 11.50 9.15
CA GLY A 120 -31.12 11.90 7.74
C GLY A 120 -29.82 11.75 6.94
N LYS A 121 -28.65 11.71 7.58
CA LYS A 121 -27.37 11.39 6.93
C LYS A 121 -27.17 9.88 6.80
N ARG A 122 -27.71 9.08 7.74
CA ARG A 122 -27.67 7.61 7.69
C ARG A 122 -28.49 7.02 6.53
N THR A 123 -29.60 7.65 6.15
CA THR A 123 -30.39 7.21 4.96
C THR A 123 -29.58 7.31 3.67
N LYS A 124 -28.71 8.33 3.52
CA LYS A 124 -27.74 8.41 2.42
C LYS A 124 -26.66 7.32 2.49
N GLY A 125 -26.16 7.01 3.70
CA GLY A 125 -25.23 5.90 3.94
C GLY A 125 -25.81 4.53 3.54
N ILE A 126 -27.07 4.26 3.91
CA ILE A 126 -27.81 3.05 3.50
C ILE A 126 -27.98 3.01 1.98
N TYR A 127 -28.33 4.14 1.36
CA TYR A 127 -28.42 4.22 -0.09
C TYR A 127 -27.08 3.95 -0.77
N ARG A 128 -25.96 4.47 -0.23
CA ARG A 128 -24.58 4.17 -0.66
C ARG A 128 -24.23 2.68 -0.56
N GLU A 129 -24.59 2.03 0.54
CA GLU A 129 -24.36 0.58 0.73
C GLU A 129 -25.19 -0.25 -0.26
N PHE A 130 -26.46 0.09 -0.45
CA PHE A 130 -27.35 -0.56 -1.43
C PHE A 130 -26.89 -0.32 -2.87
N ALA A 131 -26.45 0.90 -3.18
CA ALA A 131 -25.83 1.31 -4.43
C ALA A 131 -24.56 0.49 -4.75
N ALA A 132 -23.67 0.32 -3.77
CA ALA A 132 -22.47 -0.50 -3.90
C ALA A 132 -22.80 -1.98 -4.12
N PHE A 133 -23.82 -2.50 -3.41
CA PHE A 133 -24.33 -3.86 -3.62
C PHE A 133 -24.91 -4.06 -5.03
N LEU A 134 -25.70 -3.10 -5.52
CA LEU A 134 -26.22 -3.15 -6.88
C LEU A 134 -25.10 -3.04 -7.93
N ARG A 135 -24.11 -2.17 -7.74
CA ARG A 135 -22.93 -2.06 -8.63
C ARG A 135 -22.10 -3.34 -8.69
N ALA A 136 -22.00 -4.07 -7.58
CA ALA A 136 -21.26 -5.33 -7.53
C ALA A 136 -21.96 -6.46 -8.31
N ASN A 137 -23.27 -6.33 -8.56
CA ASN A 137 -24.10 -7.40 -9.15
C ASN A 137 -24.83 -7.00 -10.45
N THR A 138 -24.82 -5.72 -10.82
CA THR A 138 -25.52 -5.16 -11.98
C THR A 138 -24.90 -3.82 -12.40
N PRO A 139 -24.80 -3.52 -13.72
CA PRO A 139 -24.21 -2.28 -14.20
C PRO A 139 -25.24 -1.12 -14.12
N VAL A 140 -25.53 -0.66 -12.91
CA VAL A 140 -26.42 0.50 -12.67
C VAL A 140 -25.58 1.76 -12.48
N SER A 141 -25.85 2.80 -13.28
CA SER A 141 -25.26 4.13 -13.12
C SER A 141 -26.00 4.91 -12.02
N ILE A 142 -25.27 5.34 -11.00
CA ILE A 142 -25.83 6.05 -9.84
C ILE A 142 -25.30 7.49 -9.87
N PRO A 143 -26.17 8.51 -9.86
CA PRO A 143 -25.76 9.91 -9.89
C PRO A 143 -24.80 10.24 -8.74
N ARG A 144 -23.65 10.86 -9.07
CA ARG A 144 -22.64 11.29 -8.07
C ARG A 144 -23.23 12.20 -6.98
N SER A 145 -24.23 13.02 -7.34
CA SER A 145 -24.93 13.92 -6.42
C SER A 145 -25.63 13.20 -5.26
N LEU A 146 -26.05 11.94 -5.45
CA LEU A 146 -26.69 11.14 -4.40
C LEU A 146 -25.69 10.49 -3.45
N LEU A 147 -24.42 10.41 -3.85
CA LEU A 147 -23.36 9.86 -3.02
C LEU A 147 -22.89 10.92 -2.01
N GLY A 148 -22.99 12.22 -2.27
CA GLY A 148 -22.45 13.26 -1.39
C GLY A 148 -20.93 13.28 -1.37
N ASP A 149 -20.35 14.44 -1.04
CA ASP A 149 -18.91 14.69 -1.21
C ASP A 149 -18.06 14.17 -0.03
N THR A 150 -18.70 13.89 1.10
CA THR A 150 -18.06 13.39 2.33
C THR A 150 -18.64 12.04 2.77
N MET A 151 -17.98 11.37 3.72
CA MET A 151 -18.40 10.12 4.34
C MET A 151 -18.60 10.31 5.85
N SER A 152 -19.68 9.74 6.39
CA SER A 152 -19.88 9.75 7.84
C SER A 152 -18.86 8.84 8.52
N VAL A 153 -18.43 9.23 9.73
CA VAL A 153 -17.52 8.43 10.55
C VAL A 153 -18.02 6.98 10.75
N PRO A 154 -19.32 6.72 11.05
CA PRO A 154 -19.82 5.35 11.16
C PRO A 154 -19.73 4.53 9.86
N ASP A 155 -20.04 5.12 8.70
CA ASP A 155 -19.93 4.43 7.41
C ASP A 155 -18.46 4.10 7.10
N PHE A 156 -17.56 5.03 7.42
CA PHE A 156 -16.12 4.83 7.31
C PHE A 156 -15.66 3.63 8.13
N PHE A 157 -15.99 3.59 9.43
CA PHE A 157 -15.67 2.46 10.30
C PHE A 157 -16.24 1.13 9.80
N ALA A 158 -17.47 1.13 9.27
CA ALA A 158 -18.07 -0.08 8.71
C ALA A 158 -17.29 -0.57 7.49
N ILE A 159 -16.87 0.32 6.59
CA ILE A 159 -16.08 -0.01 5.40
C ILE A 159 -14.68 -0.51 5.78
N THR A 160 -13.99 0.19 6.67
CA THR A 160 -12.64 -0.20 7.11
C THR A 160 -12.66 -1.54 7.84
N TRP A 161 -13.63 -1.75 8.74
CA TRP A 161 -13.81 -3.03 9.41
C TRP A 161 -14.02 -4.18 8.43
N ARG A 162 -14.92 -4.03 7.44
CA ARG A 162 -15.18 -5.07 6.43
C ARG A 162 -13.98 -5.36 5.53
N ASN A 163 -13.08 -4.41 5.35
CA ASN A 163 -11.92 -4.52 4.47
C ASN A 163 -10.58 -4.73 5.19
N ARG A 164 -10.59 -4.92 6.52
CA ARG A 164 -9.38 -5.17 7.31
C ARG A 164 -8.62 -6.41 6.84
N PHE A 165 -7.31 -6.47 7.10
CA PHE A 165 -6.44 -7.56 6.66
C PHE A 165 -7.02 -8.94 6.96
N ALA A 166 -7.48 -9.18 8.20
CA ALA A 166 -8.10 -10.44 8.61
C ALA A 166 -9.32 -10.83 7.74
N ALA A 167 -10.12 -9.88 7.26
CA ALA A 167 -11.24 -10.18 6.36
C ALA A 167 -10.75 -10.56 4.95
N LYS A 168 -9.71 -9.87 4.44
CA LYS A 168 -9.10 -10.14 3.12
C LYS A 168 -8.25 -11.40 3.09
N SER A 169 -7.65 -11.77 4.22
CA SER A 169 -6.81 -12.96 4.39
C SER A 169 -7.61 -14.23 4.73
N ARG A 170 -8.95 -14.15 4.72
CA ARG A 170 -9.89 -15.22 5.14
C ARG A 170 -9.67 -15.69 6.58
N GLY A 171 -9.42 -14.75 7.49
CA GLY A 171 -9.26 -14.99 8.92
C GLY A 171 -7.86 -15.43 9.34
N ARG A 172 -6.90 -15.45 8.40
CA ARG A 172 -5.51 -15.80 8.70
C ARG A 172 -4.87 -14.70 9.54
N LYS A 173 -4.28 -15.11 10.67
CA LYS A 173 -3.49 -14.25 11.55
C LYS A 173 -2.27 -13.70 10.82
N GLU A 174 -1.83 -12.50 11.22
CA GLU A 174 -0.73 -11.76 10.58
C GLU A 174 0.62 -12.48 10.63
N ASP A 175 0.79 -13.39 11.60
CA ASP A 175 1.98 -14.23 11.82
C ASP A 175 2.11 -15.39 10.83
N THR A 176 1.01 -15.82 10.21
CA THR A 176 0.98 -16.99 9.34
C THR A 176 1.14 -16.56 7.88
N ALA A 177 2.36 -16.65 7.38
CA ALA A 177 2.67 -16.26 6.01
C ALA A 177 2.06 -17.22 4.98
N ASN A 178 1.48 -16.68 3.89
CA ASN A 178 1.10 -17.47 2.72
C ASN A 178 1.73 -16.87 1.46
N VAL A 179 2.84 -17.44 1.02
CA VAL A 179 3.66 -16.96 -0.12
C VAL A 179 2.92 -16.91 -1.45
N ARG A 180 1.82 -17.66 -1.59
CA ARG A 180 0.97 -17.67 -2.81
C ARG A 180 -0.19 -16.68 -2.75
N SER A 181 -0.33 -15.96 -1.64
CA SER A 181 -1.36 -14.93 -1.48
C SER A 181 -0.74 -13.55 -1.62
N HIS A 182 -1.44 -12.67 -2.34
CA HIS A 182 -1.13 -11.22 -2.32
C HIS A 182 -1.07 -10.65 -0.89
N TYR A 183 -1.93 -11.14 0.00
CA TYR A 183 -1.92 -10.81 1.42
C TYR A 183 -1.00 -11.79 2.17
N ARG A 184 0.29 -11.81 1.80
CA ARG A 184 1.25 -12.82 2.26
C ARG A 184 1.44 -12.80 3.77
N LYS A 185 1.84 -11.65 4.32
CA LYS A 185 2.08 -11.42 5.75
C LYS A 185 1.74 -9.96 6.08
N GLY A 186 1.19 -9.71 7.26
CA GLY A 186 0.83 -8.37 7.74
C GLY A 186 1.90 -7.70 8.62
N GLN A 187 3.09 -8.30 8.70
CA GLN A 187 4.16 -7.87 9.58
C GLN A 187 5.23 -7.06 8.83
N SER A 188 5.92 -6.21 9.59
CA SER A 188 7.10 -5.46 9.14
C SER A 188 8.37 -6.02 9.79
N GLY A 189 9.51 -5.78 9.17
CA GLY A 189 10.82 -6.19 9.67
C GLY A 189 11.22 -7.61 9.24
N GLU A 190 10.46 -8.23 8.33
CA GLU A 190 10.76 -9.59 7.85
C GLU A 190 12.10 -9.65 7.13
N TRP A 191 12.54 -8.54 6.55
CA TRP A 191 13.86 -8.43 5.94
C TRP A 191 15.01 -8.80 6.87
N SER A 192 14.87 -8.57 8.18
CA SER A 192 15.95 -8.85 9.13
C SER A 192 16.24 -10.36 9.24
N ASP A 193 15.23 -11.20 9.05
CA ASP A 193 15.36 -12.67 9.07
C ASP A 193 15.71 -13.26 7.70
N VAL A 194 15.38 -12.55 6.60
CA VAL A 194 15.48 -13.06 5.22
C VAL A 194 16.74 -12.58 4.50
N PHE A 195 17.16 -11.32 4.71
CA PHE A 195 18.32 -10.78 4.01
C PHE A 195 19.63 -11.36 4.56
N THR A 196 20.35 -12.07 3.69
CA THR A 196 21.76 -12.41 3.93
C THR A 196 22.65 -11.16 3.86
N SER A 197 23.92 -11.27 4.27
CA SER A 197 24.90 -10.19 4.15
C SER A 197 25.03 -9.69 2.71
N GLU A 198 25.00 -10.59 1.73
CA GLU A 198 25.09 -10.23 0.31
C GLU A 198 23.91 -9.36 -0.15
N HIS A 199 22.70 -9.63 0.33
CA HIS A 199 21.53 -8.78 0.04
C HIS A 199 21.70 -7.39 0.64
N LYS A 200 22.16 -7.31 1.89
CA LYS A 200 22.40 -6.03 2.56
C LYS A 200 23.47 -5.22 1.82
N ASP A 201 24.58 -5.86 1.47
CA ASP A 201 25.70 -5.23 0.75
C ASP A 201 25.25 -4.72 -0.62
N LEU A 202 24.52 -5.55 -1.38
CA LEU A 202 23.98 -5.13 -2.68
C LEU A 202 23.00 -3.97 -2.53
N PHE A 203 22.08 -4.04 -1.57
CA PHE A 203 21.08 -3.00 -1.35
C PHE A 203 21.74 -1.66 -1.02
N LYS A 204 22.70 -1.64 -0.08
CA LYS A 204 23.44 -0.44 0.32
C LYS A 204 24.29 0.12 -0.83
N SER A 205 24.88 -0.76 -1.64
CA SER A 205 25.65 -0.37 -2.82
C SER A 205 24.79 0.32 -3.88
N LEU A 206 23.57 -0.19 -4.13
CA LEU A 206 22.67 0.37 -5.14
C LEU A 206 21.84 1.55 -4.64
N TYR A 207 21.50 1.59 -3.35
CA TYR A 207 20.59 2.57 -2.77
C TYR A 207 21.15 3.17 -1.47
N PRO A 208 22.34 3.80 -1.52
CA PRO A 208 23.01 4.33 -0.33
C PRO A 208 22.14 5.40 0.34
N GLY A 209 21.98 5.31 1.66
CA GLY A 209 21.22 6.25 2.47
C GLY A 209 19.69 6.23 2.28
N LEU A 210 19.14 5.35 1.43
CA LEU A 210 17.71 5.29 1.18
C LEU A 210 16.92 4.95 2.45
N VAL A 211 17.37 3.94 3.20
CA VAL A 211 16.68 3.48 4.42
C VAL A 211 16.72 4.56 5.52
N PRO A 212 17.88 5.18 5.81
CA PRO A 212 17.96 6.32 6.73
C PRO A 212 17.13 7.53 6.30
N ARG A 213 17.15 7.88 5.02
CA ARG A 213 16.35 8.99 4.47
C ARG A 213 14.86 8.83 4.76
N LEU A 214 14.36 7.59 4.71
CA LEU A 214 12.96 7.27 4.98
C LEU A 214 12.66 7.15 6.50
N GLY A 215 13.68 7.28 7.36
CA GLY A 215 13.59 7.22 8.81
C GLY A 215 13.28 5.82 9.34
N TYR A 216 13.74 4.78 8.64
CA TYR A 216 13.64 3.39 9.11
C TYR A 216 14.87 2.95 9.92
N GLU A 217 16.01 3.60 9.74
CA GLU A 217 17.28 3.37 10.45
C GLU A 217 18.01 4.71 10.65
N ASP A 218 19.00 4.75 11.52
CA ASP A 218 19.80 5.97 11.76
C ASP A 218 20.86 6.20 10.66
N ASP A 219 21.46 5.11 10.16
CA ASP A 219 22.51 5.12 9.13
C ASP A 219 22.50 3.80 8.33
N ASP A 220 23.44 3.59 7.40
CA ASP A 220 23.52 2.38 6.58
C ASP A 220 24.16 1.17 7.31
N ASN A 221 24.37 1.18 8.63
CA ASN A 221 24.98 0.08 9.38
C ASN A 221 23.98 -0.98 9.90
N TRP A 222 22.78 -1.04 9.33
CA TRP A 222 21.72 -2.04 9.61
C TRP A 222 21.95 -3.45 9.00
#